data_AF-A0A0E3YUD4-F1
#
_entry.id   AF-A0A0E3YUD4-F1
#
_cell.length_a   1.000
_cell.length_b   1.000
_cell.length_c   1.000
_cell.angle_alpha   90.00
_cell.angle_beta   90.00
_cell.angle_gamma   90.00
#
_symmetry.space_group_name_H-M   'P 1'
#
loop_
_entity.id
_entity.type
_entity.pdbx_description
1 polymer ?
#
loop_
_entity_poly.entity_id
_entity_poly.type
_entity_poly.pdbx_seq_one_letter_code
_entity_poly.pdbx_strand_id
1 'polypeptide(L)' 'MTSTSVYLAEEALSLPPDERTSLARLLLDSVKEDGRSDAEIRAELQIRLARLKSGEDAGLSFEAAFGGNRKLLSPLI' A
#
# COMPACT_ATOMS: atom_id res chain seq x y z
N MET A 1 -4.43 -6.99 24.59
CA MET A 1 -4.60 -6.66 23.16
C MET A 1 -4.59 -7.95 22.33
N THR A 2 -5.47 -8.90 22.64
CA THR A 2 -5.37 -10.29 22.13
C THR A 2 -6.59 -10.67 21.28
N SER A 3 -7.69 -9.94 21.42
CA SER A 3 -8.95 -10.17 20.70
C SER A 3 -8.87 -9.79 19.21
N THR A 4 -8.15 -8.72 18.86
CA THR A 4 -8.04 -8.24 17.47
C THR A 4 -7.35 -9.25 16.54
N SER A 5 -6.38 -10.01 17.06
CA SER A 5 -5.60 -10.97 16.27
C SER A 5 -6.39 -12.23 15.91
N VAL A 6 -7.25 -12.70 16.82
CA VAL A 6 -8.08 -13.90 16.57
C VAL A 6 -9.18 -13.58 15.56
N TYR A 7 -9.87 -12.44 15.72
CA TYR A 7 -10.90 -12.00 14.78
C TYR A 7 -10.35 -11.82 13.36
N LEU A 8 -9.18 -11.21 13.22
CA LEU A 8 -8.52 -11.04 11.91
C LEU A 8 -8.16 -12.39 11.26
N ALA A 9 -7.76 -13.38 12.07
CA ALA A 9 -7.42 -14.71 11.57
C ALA A 9 -8.67 -15.46 11.07
N GLU A 10 -9.80 -15.35 11.77
CA GLU A 10 -11.07 -15.95 11.36
C GLU A 10 -11.58 -15.32 10.05
N GLU A 11 -11.52 -13.99 9.95
CA GLU A 11 -11.86 -13.26 8.71
C GLU A 11 -10.92 -13.63 7.56
N ALA A 12 -9.62 -13.74 7.82
CA ALA A 12 -8.68 -14.20 6.79
C ALA A 12 -8.99 -15.63 6.34
N LEU A 13 -9.42 -16.52 7.24
CA LEU A 13 -9.78 -17.90 6.90
C LEU A 13 -11.12 -18.00 6.15
N SER A 14 -12.02 -17.02 6.31
CA SER A 14 -13.31 -16.99 5.61
C SER A 14 -13.19 -16.68 4.11
N LEU A 15 -12.08 -16.05 3.70
CA LEU A 15 -11.80 -15.72 2.30
C LEU A 15 -11.62 -16.98 1.42
N PRO A 16 -11.96 -16.92 0.12
CA PRO A 16 -11.61 -17.95 -0.85
C PRO A 16 -10.09 -18.24 -0.90
N PRO A 17 -9.67 -19.47 -1.27
CA PRO A 17 -8.24 -19.84 -1.29
C PRO A 17 -7.32 -18.89 -2.07
N ASP A 18 -7.76 -18.39 -3.22
CA ASP A 18 -6.97 -17.49 -4.06
C ASP A 18 -6.82 -16.09 -3.44
N GLU A 19 -7.89 -15.61 -2.79
CA GLU A 19 -7.89 -14.34 -2.05
C GLU A 19 -7.02 -14.42 -0.80
N ARG A 20 -7.08 -15.53 -0.05
CA ARG A 20 -6.16 -15.80 1.08
C ARG A 20 -4.72 -15.82 0.65
N THR A 21 -4.42 -16.45 -0.49
CA THR A 21 -3.07 -16.49 -1.04
C THR A 21 -2.56 -15.10 -1.37
N SER A 22 -3.42 -14.25 -1.95
CA SER A 22 -3.10 -12.87 -2.26
C SER A 22 -2.87 -12.04 -1.00
N LEU A 23 -3.74 -12.17 0.01
CA LEU A 23 -3.60 -11.51 1.30
C LEU A 23 -2.31 -11.94 2.02
N ALA A 24 -1.99 -13.24 2.03
CA ALA A 24 -0.78 -13.76 2.66
C ALA A 24 0.50 -13.17 2.03
N ARG A 25 0.53 -13.02 0.69
CA ARG A 25 1.65 -12.36 0.00
C ARG A 25 1.79 -10.89 0.42
N LEU A 26 0.69 -10.14 0.46
CA LEU A 26 0.70 -8.75 0.89
C LEU A 26 1.19 -8.59 2.33
N LEU A 27 0.74 -9.46 3.24
CA LEU A 27 1.16 -9.44 4.64
C LEU A 27 2.66 -9.75 4.77
N LEU A 28 3.15 -10.77 4.07
CA LEU A 28 4.58 -11.09 4.03
C LEU A 28 5.42 -9.95 3.45
N ASP A 29 4.91 -9.27 2.41
CA ASP A 29 5.59 -8.12 1.82
C ASP A 29 5.60 -6.91 2.79
N SER A 30 4.54 -6.72 3.58
CA SER A 30 4.42 -5.57 4.49
C SER A 30 5.45 -5.55 5.62
N VAL A 31 6.01 -6.70 5.97
CA VAL A 31 7.03 -6.84 7.02
C VAL A 31 8.44 -6.97 6.48
N LYS A 32 8.62 -6.92 5.15
CA LYS A 32 9.95 -6.89 4.57
C LYS A 32 10.61 -5.56 4.91
N GLU A 33 11.83 -5.64 5.41
CA GLU A 33 12.68 -4.47 5.57
C GLU A 33 12.99 -3.91 4.17
N ASP A 34 12.77 -2.60 4.00
CA ASP A 34 13.03 -1.88 2.74
C ASP A 34 14.53 -1.97 2.36
N GLY A 35 15.41 -2.19 3.34
CA GLY A 35 16.86 -2.34 3.16
C GLY A 35 17.58 -1.01 2.94
N ARG A 36 16.86 0.04 2.55
CA ARG A 36 17.35 1.43 2.52
C ARG A 36 17.28 2.05 3.90
N SER A 37 18.28 2.86 4.21
CA SER A 37 18.29 3.73 5.38
C SER A 37 17.37 4.94 5.19
N ASP A 38 16.91 5.53 6.30
CA ASP A 38 16.13 6.78 6.28
C ASP A 38 16.81 7.92 5.51
N ALA A 39 18.15 7.97 5.54
CA ALA A 39 18.93 8.97 4.84
C ALA A 39 18.83 8.79 3.31
N GLU A 40 18.92 7.53 2.84
CA GLU A 40 18.76 7.19 1.42
C GLU A 40 17.33 7.47 0.95
N ILE A 41 16.33 7.06 1.74
CA ILE A 41 14.91 7.34 1.46
C ILE A 41 14.69 8.86 1.36
N ARG A 42 15.21 9.64 2.31
CA ARG A 42 15.06 11.10 2.30
C ARG A 42 15.74 11.74 1.09
N ALA A 43 16.94 11.29 0.73
CA ALA A 43 17.65 11.80 -0.44
C ALA A 43 16.88 11.54 -1.73
N GLU A 44 16.35 10.33 -1.90
CA GLU A 44 15.54 9.96 -3.06
C GLU A 44 14.25 10.78 -3.14
N LEU A 45 13.54 10.94 -2.01
CA LEU A 45 12.31 11.74 -1.95
C LEU A 45 12.57 13.21 -2.31
N GLN A 46 13.69 13.79 -1.87
CA GLN A 46 14.06 15.16 -2.23
C GLN A 46 14.32 15.30 -3.73
N ILE A 47 14.98 14.33 -4.36
CA ILE A 47 15.21 14.31 -5.81
C ILE A 47 13.87 14.24 -6.56
N ARG A 48 12.97 13.32 -6.16
CA ARG A 48 11.64 13.19 -6.78
C ARG A 48 10.82 14.47 -6.63
N LEU A 49 10.86 15.10 -5.45
CA LEU A 49 10.19 16.37 -5.22
C LEU A 49 10.75 17.50 -6.10
N ALA A 50 12.08 17.55 -6.28
CA ALA A 50 12.71 18.54 -7.14
C ALA A 50 12.26 18.39 -8.61
N ARG A 51 12.19 17.15 -9.12
CA ARG A 51 11.71 16.85 -10.48
C ARG A 51 10.24 17.23 -10.69
N LEU A 52 9.39 16.98 -9.69
CA LEU A 52 7.99 17.41 -9.73
C LEU A 52 7.89 18.93 -9.77
N LYS A 53 8.69 19.64 -8.95
CA LYS A 53 8.69 21.11 -8.90
C LYS A 53 9.27 21.76 -10.16
N SER A 54 10.24 21.12 -10.80
CA SER A 54 10.85 21.63 -12.05
C SER A 54 9.96 21.39 -13.28
N GLY A 55 8.93 20.53 -13.16
CA GLY A 55 8.11 20.09 -14.28
C GLY A 55 8.79 19.02 -15.15
N GLU A 56 9.95 18.51 -14.75
CA GLU A 56 10.60 17.34 -15.38
C GLU A 56 9.73 16.08 -15.20
N ASP A 57 9.09 15.95 -14.04
CA ASP A 57 8.11 14.91 -13.75
C ASP A 57 6.71 15.55 -13.68
N ALA A 58 5.80 15.10 -14.56
CA ALA A 58 4.42 15.57 -14.60
C ALA A 58 3.57 15.03 -13.44
N GLY A 59 4.10 14.06 -12.69
CA GLY A 59 3.35 13.34 -11.67
C GLY A 59 2.24 12.48 -12.27
N LEU A 60 1.38 11.97 -11.38
CA LEU A 60 0.17 11.27 -11.77
C LEU A 60 -1.02 12.21 -11.59
N SER A 61 -1.97 12.15 -12.52
CA SER A 61 -3.28 12.75 -12.28
C SER A 61 -3.98 12.03 -11.12
N PHE A 62 -4.96 12.72 -10.51
CA PHE A 62 -5.78 12.14 -9.46
C PHE A 62 -6.47 10.85 -9.93
N GLU A 63 -6.99 10.86 -11.16
CA GLU A 63 -7.66 9.70 -11.76
C GLU A 63 -6.67 8.56 -12.03
N ALA A 64 -5.44 8.86 -12.43
CA ALA A 64 -4.41 7.85 -12.61
C ALA A 64 -3.96 7.24 -11.26
N ALA A 65 -3.90 8.06 -10.21
CA ALA A 65 -3.52 7.60 -8.88
C ALA A 65 -4.62 6.80 -8.17
N PHE A 66 -5.90 7.19 -8.33
CA PHE A 66 -7.01 6.68 -7.51
C PHE A 66 -8.17 6.06 -8.32
N GLY A 67 -8.22 6.22 -9.64
CA GLY A 67 -9.36 5.84 -10.46
C GLY A 67 -9.59 4.32 -10.62
N GLY A 68 -8.57 3.49 -10.35
CA GLY A 68 -8.62 2.03 -10.51
C GLY A 68 -9.32 1.27 -9.37
N ASN A 69 -9.45 1.86 -8.17
CA ASN A 69 -9.91 1.15 -6.97
C ASN A 69 -11.37 1.45 -6.58
N ARG A 70 -12.24 1.73 -7.56
CA ARG A 70 -13.66 2.04 -7.32
C ARG A 70 -14.48 0.90 -6.66
N LYS A 71 -13.92 -0.30 -6.51
CA LYS A 71 -14.53 -1.44 -5.79
C LYS A 71 -14.22 -1.49 -4.28
N LEU A 72 -13.20 -0.78 -3.80
CA LEU A 72 -12.80 -0.78 -2.38
C LEU A 72 -13.33 0.43 -1.61
N LEU A 73 -14.00 1.36 -2.31
CA LEU A 73 -14.68 2.51 -1.74
C LEU A 73 -16.20 2.29 -1.85
N SER A 74 -16.71 1.19 -1.30
CA SER A 74 -18.10 1.16 -0.87
C SER A 74 -18.27 2.25 0.20
N PRO A 75 -19.26 3.13 0.09
CA PRO A 75 -19.44 4.20 1.05
C PRO A 75 -19.76 3.60 2.41
N LEU A 76 -18.94 3.91 3.41
CA LEU A 76 -19.34 3.90 4.81
C LEU A 76 -20.41 4.99 4.97
N ILE A 77 -21.66 4.64 4.65
CA ILE A 77 -22.87 5.32 5.11
C ILE A 77 -23.73 4.26 5.79
#